data_AF-A0AAV6X410-F1
#
_entry.id   AF-A0AAV6X410-F1
#
_cell.length_a   1.000
_cell.length_b   1.000
_cell.length_c   1.000
_cell.angle_alpha   90.00
_cell.angle_beta   90.00
_cell.angle_gamma   90.00
#
_symmetry.space_group_name_H-M   'P 1'
#
loop_
_entity.id
_entity.type
_entity.pdbx_description
1 polymer ?
#
loop_
_entity_poly.entity_id
_entity_poly.type
_entity_poly.pdbx_seq_one_letter_code
_entity_poly.pdbx_strand_id
1 'polypeptide(L)'
;MNYVYMLCGWEGSAADSRVLKDAITRANSFRIPDGHYYLCDSGYTNGPFLALYRGVRYHIQDWNSQRTPPQNAHELFNKVHAKTRYVIERSFTLLKGRWAILRSNSFYPVKVQNRIIMGCGLLHNFIRTEMPYDPLEAEIPEVDDQISDDNDVAFINQVEPSQQWSNWRENLATNMFDEWRGNRPH
;
A
#
# COMPACT_ATOMS: atom_id res chain seq x y z
N MET A 1 -3.79 -4.51 10.09
CA MET A 1 -2.99 -4.95 8.93
C MET A 1 -1.73 -5.66 9.41
N ASN A 2 -1.35 -6.77 8.77
CA ASN A 2 -0.15 -7.57 9.11
C ASN A 2 0.97 -7.35 8.08
N TYR A 3 2.21 -7.40 8.53
CA TYR A 3 3.40 -7.35 7.68
C TYR A 3 3.77 -8.75 7.22
N VAL A 4 3.47 -9.08 5.96
CA VAL A 4 3.74 -10.42 5.38
C VAL A 4 5.14 -10.56 4.79
N TYR A 5 5.74 -9.43 4.41
CA TYR A 5 7.10 -9.37 3.88
C TYR A 5 7.74 -8.06 4.33
N MET A 6 9.00 -8.14 4.76
CA MET A 6 9.78 -6.98 5.16
C MET A 6 11.19 -7.10 4.60
N LEU A 7 11.57 -6.10 3.80
CA LEU A 7 12.91 -5.97 3.27
C LEU A 7 13.59 -4.75 3.91
N CYS A 8 14.62 -5.01 4.71
CA CYS A 8 15.39 -4.00 5.41
C CYS A 8 16.82 -3.89 4.85
N GLY A 9 17.49 -2.77 5.13
CA GLY A 9 18.92 -2.58 4.82
C GLY A 9 19.22 -1.77 3.57
N TRP A 10 18.19 -1.19 2.95
CA TRP A 10 18.35 -0.22 1.88
C TRP A 10 18.61 1.18 2.43
N GLU A 11 19.47 1.94 1.75
CA GLU A 11 19.70 3.35 2.04
C GLU A 11 18.44 4.18 1.76
N GLY A 12 18.22 5.25 2.53
CA GLY A 12 17.04 6.12 2.37
C GLY A 12 16.96 6.84 1.01
N SER A 13 18.06 6.90 0.26
CA SER A 13 18.15 7.44 -1.09
C SER A 13 17.92 6.41 -2.20
N ALA A 14 17.72 5.14 -1.86
CA ALA A 14 17.49 4.10 -2.86
C ALA A 14 16.16 4.32 -3.60
N ALA A 15 16.17 4.16 -4.92
CA ALA A 15 14.95 4.25 -5.71
C ALA A 15 14.01 3.07 -5.40
N ASP A 16 12.72 3.36 -5.23
CA ASP A 16 11.66 2.38 -4.97
C ASP A 16 11.68 1.19 -5.94
N SER A 17 11.90 1.46 -7.24
CA SER A 17 12.00 0.43 -8.27
C SER A 17 13.17 -0.53 -8.06
N ARG A 18 14.29 -0.04 -7.52
CA ARG A 18 15.48 -0.85 -7.21
C ARG A 18 15.22 -1.74 -6.01
N VAL A 19 14.62 -1.18 -4.95
CA VAL A 19 14.24 -1.93 -3.75
C VAL A 19 13.23 -3.03 -4.12
N LEU A 20 12.24 -2.71 -4.95
CA LEU A 20 11.24 -3.66 -5.41
C LEU A 20 11.85 -4.79 -6.26
N LYS A 21 12.70 -4.44 -7.23
CA LYS A 21 13.37 -5.42 -8.09
C LYS A 21 14.19 -6.40 -7.26
N ASP A 22 14.90 -5.89 -6.28
CA ASP A 22 15.67 -6.69 -5.34
C ASP A 22 14.76 -7.56 -4.45
N ALA A 23 13.61 -7.05 -4.00
CA ALA A 23 12.61 -7.82 -3.25
C ALA A 23 12.10 -9.04 -4.04
N ILE A 24 11.80 -8.90 -5.33
CA ILE A 24 11.21 -9.98 -6.15
C ILE A 24 12.25 -10.97 -6.72
N THR A 25 13.51 -10.56 -6.88
CA THR A 25 14.54 -11.39 -7.55
C THR A 25 15.39 -12.23 -6.59
N ARG A 26 15.40 -11.90 -5.30
CA ARG A 26 16.20 -12.61 -4.28
C ARG A 26 15.64 -14.00 -3.93
N ALA A 27 16.47 -14.85 -3.32
CA ALA A 27 16.10 -16.23 -2.99
C ALA A 27 14.86 -16.35 -2.09
N ASN A 28 14.73 -15.45 -1.11
CA ASN A 28 13.53 -15.25 -0.30
C ASN A 28 12.66 -14.14 -0.92
N SER A 29 12.23 -14.35 -2.16
CA SER A 29 11.53 -13.34 -2.94
C SER A 29 10.21 -12.92 -2.30
N PHE A 30 9.89 -11.63 -2.45
CA PHE A 30 8.53 -11.16 -2.28
C PHE A 30 7.70 -11.70 -3.44
N ARG A 31 6.66 -12.46 -3.10
CA ARG A 31 5.80 -13.12 -4.08
C ARG A 31 4.42 -12.49 -4.07
N ILE A 32 3.86 -12.34 -5.27
CA ILE A 32 2.52 -11.81 -5.45
C ILE A 32 1.61 -12.98 -5.73
N PRO A 33 0.53 -13.21 -4.99
CA PRO A 33 -0.41 -14.29 -5.32
C PRO A 33 -0.98 -14.12 -6.74
N ASP A 34 -1.19 -15.23 -7.44
CA ASP A 34 -1.84 -15.28 -8.75
C ASP A 34 -3.24 -14.67 -8.69
N GLY A 35 -3.60 -13.91 -9.71
CA GLY A 35 -4.85 -13.15 -9.74
C GLY A 35 -4.90 -11.97 -8.77
N HIS A 36 -3.86 -11.75 -7.96
CA HIS A 36 -3.76 -10.64 -7.04
C HIS A 36 -2.77 -9.59 -7.52
N TYR A 37 -2.90 -8.40 -6.96
CA TYR A 37 -2.00 -7.29 -7.16
C TYR A 37 -1.79 -6.59 -5.82
N TYR A 38 -0.66 -5.89 -5.68
CA TYR A 38 -0.42 -5.01 -4.53
C TYR A 38 -0.56 -3.56 -4.95
N LEU A 39 -1.23 -2.75 -4.14
CA LEU A 39 -1.25 -1.31 -4.32
C LEU A 39 0.13 -0.72 -3.99
N CYS A 40 0.65 0.12 -4.87
CA CYS A 40 1.93 0.79 -4.68
C CYS A 40 1.81 2.31 -4.88
N ASP A 41 2.87 3.02 -4.47
CA ASP A 41 2.99 4.46 -4.71
C ASP A 41 3.30 4.76 -6.19
N SER A 42 3.08 6.00 -6.59
CA SER A 42 3.45 6.59 -7.88
C SER A 42 4.94 6.44 -8.25
N GLY A 43 5.81 6.25 -7.24
CA GLY A 43 7.24 5.97 -7.40
C GLY A 43 7.55 4.59 -7.99
N TYR A 44 6.60 3.67 -7.93
CA TYR A 44 6.74 2.33 -8.49
C TYR A 44 6.30 2.25 -9.95
N THR A 45 6.74 1.20 -10.64
CA THR A 45 6.34 0.93 -12.03
C THR A 45 5.04 0.13 -12.02
N ASN A 46 4.09 0.50 -12.89
CA ASN A 46 2.82 -0.22 -13.01
C ASN A 46 3.04 -1.66 -13.50
N GLY A 47 2.33 -2.60 -12.89
CA GLY A 47 2.39 -4.02 -13.18
C GLY A 47 1.48 -4.77 -12.20
N PRO A 48 1.87 -5.96 -11.71
CA PRO A 48 1.19 -6.57 -10.56
C PRO A 48 1.38 -5.77 -9.27
N PHE A 49 2.21 -4.72 -9.30
CA PHE A 49 2.15 -3.60 -8.37
C PHE A 49 1.35 -2.48 -9.03
N LEU A 50 0.08 -2.38 -8.64
CA LEU A 50 -0.86 -1.42 -9.19
C LEU A 50 -0.45 -0.02 -8.73
N ALA A 51 -0.01 0.82 -9.68
CA ALA A 51 0.47 2.17 -9.42
C ALA A 51 -0.58 3.22 -9.79
N LEU A 52 -0.48 4.41 -9.17
CA LEU A 52 -1.28 5.59 -9.51
C LEU A 52 -1.05 6.05 -10.96
N TYR A 53 -2.01 6.79 -11.53
CA TYR A 53 -1.78 7.59 -12.73
C TYR A 53 -0.93 8.82 -12.37
N ARG A 54 0.21 8.96 -13.04
CA ARG A 54 1.12 10.10 -12.85
C ARG A 54 0.57 11.36 -13.52
N GLY A 55 0.75 12.52 -12.89
CA GLY A 55 0.25 13.80 -13.41
C GLY A 55 -1.26 13.98 -13.31
N VAL A 56 -1.97 13.07 -12.63
CA VAL A 56 -3.40 13.14 -12.36
C VAL A 56 -3.61 13.45 -10.88
N ARG A 57 -4.61 14.27 -10.56
CA ARG A 57 -4.95 14.65 -9.18
C ARG A 57 -5.10 13.44 -8.27
N TYR A 58 -4.44 13.44 -7.11
CA TYR A 58 -4.43 12.29 -6.20
C TYR A 58 -4.41 12.64 -4.70
N HIS A 59 -4.04 13.87 -4.29
CA HIS A 59 -4.00 14.19 -2.86
C HIS A 59 -5.42 14.31 -2.27
N ILE A 60 -5.65 13.60 -1.16
CA ILE A 60 -6.93 13.63 -0.40
C ILE A 60 -7.32 15.07 -0.02
N GLN A 61 -6.33 15.90 0.30
CA GLN A 61 -6.54 17.32 0.64
C GLN A 61 -7.14 18.10 -0.53
N ASP A 62 -6.70 17.85 -1.76
CA ASP A 62 -7.27 18.51 -2.94
C ASP A 62 -8.77 18.24 -3.02
N TRP A 63 -9.18 16.98 -2.79
CA TRP A 63 -10.59 16.56 -2.83
C TRP A 63 -11.43 17.19 -1.71
N ASN A 64 -10.88 17.27 -0.50
CA ASN A 64 -11.57 17.82 0.67
C ASN A 64 -11.72 19.35 0.59
N SER A 65 -10.70 20.06 0.10
CA SER A 65 -10.71 21.51 0.01
C SER A 65 -11.64 22.04 -1.08
N GLN A 66 -11.73 21.34 -2.21
CA GLN A 66 -12.52 21.83 -3.35
C GLN A 66 -13.93 21.23 -3.43
N ARG A 67 -14.22 20.13 -2.70
CA ARG A 67 -15.47 19.34 -2.82
C ARG A 67 -15.85 19.00 -4.27
N THR A 68 -14.91 19.09 -5.20
CA THR A 68 -15.14 18.84 -6.61
C THR A 68 -15.13 17.33 -6.85
N PRO A 69 -16.12 16.79 -7.56
CA PRO A 69 -16.11 15.38 -7.90
C PRO A 69 -15.00 15.04 -8.91
N PRO A 70 -14.58 13.77 -8.99
CA PRO A 70 -13.69 13.31 -10.04
C PRO A 70 -14.26 13.63 -11.44
N GLN A 71 -13.42 14.17 -12.31
CA GLN A 71 -13.82 14.60 -13.66
C GLN A 71 -13.69 13.49 -14.70
N ASN A 72 -12.81 12.52 -14.44
CA ASN A 72 -12.52 11.42 -15.35
C ASN A 72 -12.19 10.13 -14.58
N ALA A 73 -12.07 9.03 -15.32
CA ALA A 73 -11.78 7.72 -14.77
C ALA A 73 -10.46 7.66 -13.98
N HIS A 74 -9.41 8.33 -14.46
CA HIS A 74 -8.10 8.34 -13.81
C HIS A 74 -8.12 9.09 -12.48
N GLU A 75 -8.87 10.20 -12.41
CA GLU A 75 -9.07 10.94 -11.17
C GLU A 75 -9.85 10.15 -10.12
N LEU A 76 -10.90 9.44 -10.53
CA LEU A 76 -11.65 8.58 -9.62
C LEU A 76 -10.77 7.43 -9.13
N PHE A 77 -10.05 6.77 -10.04
CA PHE A 77 -9.09 5.73 -9.71
C PHE A 77 -8.07 6.23 -8.69
N ASN A 78 -7.40 7.36 -8.96
CA ASN A 78 -6.41 7.94 -8.06
C ASN A 78 -7.02 8.32 -6.70
N LYS A 79 -8.26 8.81 -6.67
CA LYS A 79 -8.98 9.12 -5.43
C LYS A 79 -9.21 7.88 -4.57
N VAL A 80 -9.73 6.81 -5.17
CA VAL A 80 -9.96 5.53 -4.46
C VAL A 80 -8.63 4.92 -4.02
N HIS A 81 -7.63 4.90 -4.90
CA HIS A 81 -6.28 4.42 -4.61
C HIS A 81 -5.64 5.18 -3.45
N ALA A 82 -5.73 6.51 -3.43
CA ALA A 82 -5.22 7.33 -2.34
C ALA A 82 -5.93 7.03 -1.01
N LYS A 83 -7.25 6.78 -1.04
CA LYS A 83 -8.01 6.34 0.14
C LYS A 83 -7.52 4.99 0.64
N THR A 84 -7.30 4.00 -0.23
CA THR A 84 -6.78 2.70 0.19
C THR A 84 -5.33 2.78 0.70
N ARG A 85 -4.51 3.65 0.10
CA ARG A 85 -3.15 3.92 0.58
C ARG A 85 -3.14 4.47 2.01
N TYR A 86 -4.16 5.23 2.41
CA TYR A 86 -4.27 5.70 3.80
C TYR A 86 -4.30 4.54 4.81
N VAL A 87 -4.94 3.41 4.49
CA VAL A 87 -4.93 2.20 5.33
C VAL A 87 -3.49 1.66 5.51
N ILE A 88 -2.71 1.67 4.43
CA ILE A 88 -1.29 1.28 4.45
C ILE A 88 -0.49 2.25 5.33
N GLU A 89 -0.65 3.56 5.13
CA GLU A 89 0.04 4.59 5.93
C GLU A 89 -0.33 4.53 7.41
N ARG A 90 -1.60 4.26 7.73
CA ARG A 90 -2.10 4.01 9.09
C ARG A 90 -1.39 2.82 9.73
N SER A 91 -1.15 1.74 8.98
CA SER A 91 -0.43 0.58 9.52
C SER A 91 1.02 0.91 9.92
N PHE A 92 1.72 1.73 9.12
CA PHE A 92 3.06 2.21 9.43
C PHE A 92 3.07 3.21 10.59
N THR A 93 2.05 4.07 10.66
CA THR A 93 1.85 4.99 11.79
C THR A 93 1.67 4.21 13.09
N LEU A 94 0.82 3.18 13.09
CA LEU A 94 0.62 2.31 14.26
C LEU A 94 1.91 1.61 14.68
N LEU A 95 2.66 1.04 13.71
CA LEU A 95 3.94 0.39 14.00
C LEU A 95 4.95 1.36 14.66
N LYS A 96 5.07 2.58 14.12
CA LYS A 96 5.96 3.61 14.67
C LYS A 96 5.45 4.19 16.00
N GLY A 97 4.14 4.26 16.18
CA GLY A 97 3.51 4.66 17.45
C GLY A 97 3.81 3.67 18.55
N ARG A 98 3.69 2.37 18.25
CA ARG A 98 3.99 1.27 19.18
C ARG A 98 5.47 1.20 19.55
N TRP A 99 6.36 1.39 18.58
CA TRP A 99 7.79 1.23 18.78
C TRP A 99 8.53 2.56 18.61
N ALA A 100 8.75 3.26 19.72
CA ALA A 100 9.45 4.55 19.73
C ALA A 100 10.84 4.53 19.07
N ILE A 101 11.53 3.39 19.11
CA ILE A 101 12.84 3.18 18.46
C ILE A 101 12.80 3.36 16.94
N LEU A 102 11.62 3.27 16.30
CA LEU A 102 11.43 3.50 14.87
C LEU A 102 11.19 4.97 14.52
N ARG A 103 11.02 5.86 15.51
CA ARG A 103 10.68 7.28 15.30
C ARG A 103 11.90 8.20 15.30
N SER A 104 13.02 7.75 15.84
CA SER A 104 14.24 8.56 15.97
C SER A 104 15.43 7.88 15.31
N ASN A 105 16.44 8.68 15.00
CA ASN A 105 17.70 8.16 14.49
C ASN A 105 18.30 7.18 15.49
N SER A 106 18.67 6.01 14.99
CA SER A 106 19.37 5.00 15.77
C SER A 106 20.87 5.07 15.48
N PHE A 107 21.68 5.02 16.53
CA PHE A 107 23.14 4.93 16.42
C PHE A 107 23.65 3.48 16.36
N TYR A 108 22.74 2.50 16.26
CA TYR A 108 23.12 1.10 16.09
C TYR A 108 23.71 0.85 14.69
N PRO A 109 24.61 -0.14 14.54
CA PRO A 109 25.04 -0.58 13.22
C PRO A 109 23.86 -1.00 12.35
N VAL A 110 23.93 -0.81 11.02
CA VAL A 110 22.86 -1.12 10.07
C VAL A 110 22.29 -2.53 10.23
N LYS A 111 23.16 -3.53 10.48
CA LYS A 111 22.73 -4.92 10.72
C LYS A 111 21.80 -5.06 11.94
N VAL A 112 22.05 -4.29 12.99
CA VAL A 112 21.24 -4.27 14.21
C VAL A 112 19.94 -3.50 13.96
N GLN A 113 20.00 -2.35 13.27
CA GLN A 113 18.80 -1.61 12.86
C GLN A 113 17.82 -2.49 12.06
N ASN A 114 18.33 -3.25 11.08
CA ASN A 114 17.52 -4.18 10.29
C ASN A 114 16.82 -5.22 11.16
N ARG A 115 17.53 -5.80 12.15
CA ARG A 115 16.94 -6.77 13.10
C ARG A 115 15.88 -6.13 13.99
N ILE A 116 16.08 -4.88 14.43
CA ILE A 116 15.10 -4.13 15.20
C ILE A 116 13.82 -3.92 14.38
N ILE A 117 13.94 -3.44 13.13
CA ILE A 117 12.79 -3.21 12.25
C ILE A 117 12.00 -4.51 12.04
N MET A 118 12.69 -5.60 11.72
CA MET A 118 12.08 -6.93 11.56
C MET A 118 11.40 -7.39 12.86
N GLY A 119 12.07 -7.26 14.00
CA GLY A 119 11.53 -7.63 15.30
C GLY A 119 10.27 -6.85 15.66
N CYS A 120 10.26 -5.53 15.42
CA CYS A 120 9.09 -4.68 15.60
C CYS A 120 7.91 -5.13 14.74
N GLY A 121 8.14 -5.47 13.47
CA GLY A 121 7.08 -5.96 12.58
C GLY A 121 6.54 -7.34 12.98
N LEU A 122 7.41 -8.25 13.42
CA LEU A 122 6.99 -9.57 13.93
C LEU A 122 6.16 -9.45 15.21
N LEU A 123 6.63 -8.65 16.18
CA LEU A 123 5.88 -8.38 17.41
C LEU A 123 4.57 -7.65 17.13
N HIS A 124 4.55 -6.77 16.11
CA HIS A 124 3.33 -6.11 15.67
C HIS A 124 2.29 -7.12 15.21
N ASN A 125 2.67 -8.05 14.34
CA ASN A 125 1.81 -9.13 13.87
C ASN A 125 1.36 -10.04 15.01
N PHE A 126 2.27 -10.41 15.92
CA PHE A 126 1.94 -11.26 17.07
C PHE A 126 0.85 -10.64 17.94
N ILE A 127 1.02 -9.37 18.33
CA ILE A 127 0.01 -8.63 19.08
C ILE A 127 -1.32 -8.58 18.32
N ARG A 128 -1.28 -8.34 17.00
CA ARG A 128 -2.49 -8.30 16.16
C ARG A 128 -3.23 -9.63 16.08
N THR A 129 -2.53 -10.76 16.21
CA THR A 129 -3.12 -12.09 16.23
C THR A 129 -3.70 -12.43 17.60
N GLU A 130 -2.98 -12.09 18.68
CA GLU A 130 -3.32 -12.52 20.04
C GLU A 130 -4.23 -11.54 20.80
N MET A 131 -4.24 -10.25 20.44
CA MET A 131 -5.04 -9.23 21.09
C MET A 131 -6.27 -8.87 20.23
N PRO A 132 -7.49 -9.25 20.67
CA PRO A 132 -8.73 -8.92 19.96
C PRO A 132 -9.00 -7.41 19.89
N TYR A 133 -8.42 -6.65 20.83
CA TYR A 133 -8.55 -5.20 20.92
C TYR A 133 -7.18 -4.58 21.15
N ASP A 134 -6.77 -3.67 20.26
CA ASP A 134 -5.56 -2.86 20.39
C ASP A 134 -5.93 -1.41 20.73
N PRO A 135 -5.69 -0.94 21.97
CA PRO A 135 -5.97 0.44 22.36
C PRO A 135 -5.28 1.48 21.47
N LEU A 136 -4.07 1.19 20.97
CA LEU A 136 -3.34 2.12 20.11
C LEU A 136 -3.99 2.29 18.74
N GLU A 137 -4.70 1.28 18.26
CA GLU A 137 -5.43 1.36 17.00
C GLU A 137 -6.67 2.25 17.14
N ALA A 138 -7.33 2.23 18.30
CA ALA A 138 -8.49 3.07 18.60
C ALA A 138 -8.15 4.57 18.70
N GLU A 139 -6.90 4.91 19.04
CA GLU A 139 -6.43 6.30 19.10
C GLU A 139 -6.17 6.92 17.71
N ILE A 140 -6.10 6.10 16.65
CA ILE A 140 -5.89 6.60 15.29
C ILE A 140 -7.26 6.90 14.65
N PRO A 141 -7.51 8.13 14.14
CA PRO A 141 -8.79 8.49 13.55
C PRO A 141 -9.24 7.54 12.44
N GLU A 142 -10.45 7.01 12.55
CA GLU A 142 -11.09 6.22 11.51
C GLU A 142 -11.45 7.08 10.29
N VAL A 143 -11.41 6.46 9.12
CA VAL A 143 -12.01 6.99 7.89
C VAL A 143 -13.11 6.00 7.51
N ASP A 144 -14.32 6.52 7.31
CA ASP A 144 -15.51 5.73 6.97
C ASP A 144 -15.28 4.92 5.68
N ASP A 145 -15.23 3.59 5.81
CA ASP A 145 -14.92 2.63 4.75
C ASP A 145 -15.63 1.29 5.01
N GLN A 146 -16.64 0.99 4.19
CA GLN A 146 -17.12 -0.38 4.00
C GLN A 146 -16.51 -0.92 2.71
N ILE A 147 -15.79 -2.03 2.77
CA ILE A 147 -15.74 -3.12 1.77
C ILE A 147 -14.97 -4.28 2.42
N SER A 148 -15.54 -5.48 2.38
CA SER A 148 -14.97 -6.76 2.80
C SER A 148 -14.59 -7.59 1.57
N ASP A 149 -13.49 -8.35 1.64
CA ASP A 149 -13.41 -9.60 0.87
C ASP A 149 -12.41 -10.62 1.44
N ASP A 150 -12.66 -11.89 1.09
CA ASP A 150 -12.11 -13.14 1.61
C ASP A 150 -11.44 -14.00 0.51
N ASN A 151 -10.56 -14.92 0.94
CA ASN A 151 -10.02 -16.13 0.28
C ASN A 151 -8.57 -16.18 -0.28
N ASP A 152 -7.98 -17.37 -0.03
CA ASP A 152 -6.60 -17.85 -0.25
C ASP A 152 -6.27 -18.30 -1.68
N VAL A 153 -5.08 -17.93 -2.22
CA VAL A 153 -4.48 -18.59 -3.43
C VAL A 153 -2.94 -18.38 -3.53
N ALA A 154 -2.26 -19.24 -4.32
CA ALA A 154 -0.80 -19.40 -4.51
C ALA A 154 -0.12 -18.34 -5.44
N PHE A 155 1.19 -18.48 -5.77
CA PHE A 155 2.14 -17.36 -6.03
C PHE A 155 2.72 -17.18 -7.48
N ILE A 156 2.80 -15.91 -7.95
CA ILE A 156 3.53 -15.35 -9.12
C ILE A 156 4.99 -15.00 -8.79
N ASN A 157 5.91 -15.21 -9.76
CA ASN A 157 7.36 -14.98 -9.62
C ASN A 157 8.01 -13.96 -10.59
N GLN A 158 7.29 -13.17 -11.40
CA GLN A 158 7.91 -12.16 -12.29
C GLN A 158 7.08 -10.87 -12.44
N VAL A 159 7.76 -9.72 -12.50
CA VAL A 159 7.18 -8.38 -12.59
C VAL A 159 7.92 -7.58 -13.66
N GLU A 160 7.33 -7.49 -14.84
CA GLU A 160 7.74 -6.56 -15.90
C GLU A 160 6.52 -5.69 -16.27
N PRO A 161 6.70 -4.40 -16.60
CA PRO A 161 5.62 -3.58 -17.14
C PRO A 161 5.16 -4.20 -18.46
N SER A 162 3.98 -4.80 -18.46
CA SER A 162 3.36 -5.35 -19.66
C SER A 162 2.21 -4.46 -20.11
N GLN A 163 1.98 -4.41 -21.42
CA GLN A 163 0.80 -3.75 -21.99
C GLN A 163 -0.50 -4.28 -21.36
N GLN A 164 -0.50 -5.55 -20.91
CA GLN A 164 -1.63 -6.17 -20.24
C GLN A 164 -1.98 -5.46 -18.94
N TRP A 165 -1.00 -5.15 -18.07
CA TRP A 165 -1.25 -4.43 -16.81
C TRP A 165 -1.69 -2.99 -17.02
N SER A 166 -1.15 -2.33 -18.05
CA SER A 166 -1.61 -0.99 -18.43
C SER A 166 -3.06 -1.01 -18.91
N ASN A 167 -3.41 -1.92 -19.81
CA ASN A 167 -4.78 -2.08 -20.30
C ASN A 167 -5.74 -2.50 -19.19
N TRP A 168 -5.31 -3.39 -18.30
CA TRP A 168 -6.12 -3.83 -17.16
C TRP A 168 -6.42 -2.67 -16.21
N ARG A 169 -5.41 -1.85 -15.85
CA ARG A 169 -5.62 -0.66 -15.02
C ARG A 169 -6.54 0.36 -15.70
N GLU A 170 -6.43 0.52 -17.01
CA GLU A 170 -7.32 1.41 -17.78
C GLU A 170 -8.77 0.91 -17.70
N ASN A 171 -9.01 -0.37 -18.00
CA ASN A 171 -10.34 -0.98 -17.91
C ASN A 171 -10.92 -0.90 -16.50
N LEU A 172 -10.10 -1.16 -15.47
CA LEU A 172 -10.50 -1.04 -14.07
C LEU A 172 -10.95 0.40 -13.75
N ALA A 173 -10.16 1.40 -14.14
CA ALA A 173 -10.51 2.80 -13.93
C ALA A 173 -11.81 3.19 -14.66
N THR A 174 -12.00 2.74 -15.90
CA THR A 174 -13.23 2.98 -16.67
C THR A 174 -14.45 2.36 -15.99
N ASN A 175 -14.37 1.09 -15.60
CA ASN A 175 -15.47 0.39 -14.94
C ASN A 175 -15.86 1.08 -13.63
N MET A 176 -14.88 1.44 -12.79
CA MET A 176 -15.12 2.19 -11.55
C MET A 176 -15.84 3.52 -11.82
N PHE A 177 -15.48 4.21 -12.90
CA PHE A 177 -16.06 5.48 -13.28
C PHE A 177 -17.50 5.33 -13.80
N ASP A 178 -17.77 4.30 -14.57
CA ASP A 178 -19.10 4.00 -15.08
C ASP A 178 -20.07 3.64 -13.96
N GLU A 179 -19.65 2.80 -13.02
CA GLU A 179 -20.42 2.48 -11.81
C GLU A 179 -20.66 3.72 -10.95
N TRP A 180 -19.62 4.53 -10.73
CA TRP A 180 -19.73 5.77 -9.96
C TRP A 180 -20.70 6.78 -10.60
N ARG A 181 -20.72 6.87 -11.93
CA ARG A 181 -21.70 7.71 -12.66
C ARG A 181 -23.12 7.16 -12.56
N GLY A 182 -23.28 5.84 -12.65
CA GLY A 182 -24.58 5.17 -12.57
C GLY A 182 -25.24 5.25 -11.19
N ASN A 183 -24.44 5.29 -10.12
CA ASN A 183 -24.92 5.33 -8.74
C ASN A 183 -25.18 6.75 -8.19
N ARG A 184 -25.08 7.80 -9.03
CA ARG A 184 -25.38 9.16 -8.58
C ARG A 184 -26.89 9.41 -8.55
N PRO A 185 -27.47 9.84 -7.41
CA PRO A 185 -28.85 10.29 -7.38
C PRO A 185 -29.00 11.48 -8.33
N HIS A 186 -30.01 11.43 -9.19
CA HIS A 186 -30.45 12.53 -10.05
C HIS A 186 -30.99 13.70 -9.23
#